data_AF-A0A0A0DA17-F1
#
_entry.id   AF-A0A0A0DA17-F1
#
_cell.length_a   1.000
_cell.length_b   1.000
_cell.length_c   1.000
_cell.angle_alpha   90.00
_cell.angle_beta   90.00
_cell.angle_gamma   90.00
#
_symmetry.space_group_name_H-M   'P 1'
#
loop_
_entity.id
_entity.type
_entity.pdbx_description
1 polymer ?
#
loop_
_entity_poly.entity_id
_entity_poly.type
_entity_poly.pdbx_seq_one_letter_code
_entity_poly.pdbx_strand_id
1 'polypeptide(L)'
;MTPEQEARLDAMTDEEIEANAASDPDNPPMTDEELARAVEARRVRMVRQKTGLSQPAFSRRYRIPLPTLRHWEAGRRKPDRASWAYLHVIEAMPAAVAKVLDS
;
A
#
# COMPACT_ATOMS: atom_id res chain seq x y z
N MET A 1 3.16 -25.50 -9.99
CA MET A 1 2.67 -25.09 -11.31
C MET A 1 3.48 -25.87 -12.34
N THR A 2 2.84 -26.47 -13.33
CA THR A 2 3.54 -27.18 -14.41
C THR A 2 4.04 -26.18 -15.46
N PRO A 3 5.09 -26.52 -16.25
CA PRO A 3 5.55 -25.66 -17.35
C PRO A 3 4.44 -25.34 -18.37
N GLU A 4 3.53 -26.28 -18.60
CA GLU A 4 2.37 -26.09 -19.47
C GLU A 4 1.35 -25.10 -18.87
N GLN A 5 1.15 -25.13 -17.54
CA GLN A 5 0.29 -24.17 -16.86
C GLN A 5 0.87 -22.75 -16.91
N GLU A 6 2.20 -22.63 -16.81
CA GLU A 6 2.93 -21.35 -16.91
C GLU A 6 2.83 -20.76 -18.32
N ALA A 7 3.16 -21.54 -19.34
CA ALA A 7 3.05 -21.13 -20.74
C ALA A 7 1.63 -20.69 -21.13
N ARG A 8 0.60 -21.33 -20.54
CA ARG A 8 -0.80 -20.94 -20.73
C ARG A 8 -1.13 -19.57 -20.12
N LEU A 9 -0.57 -19.25 -18.94
CA LEU A 9 -0.79 -17.96 -18.29
C LEU A 9 -0.10 -16.83 -19.07
N ASP A 10 1.13 -17.07 -19.53
CA ASP A 10 1.89 -16.08 -20.30
C ASP A 10 1.29 -15.79 -21.68
N ALA A 11 0.59 -16.76 -22.27
CA ALA A 11 -0.09 -16.61 -23.56
C ALA A 11 -1.47 -15.91 -23.44
N MET A 12 -1.99 -15.74 -22.22
CA MET A 12 -3.31 -15.13 -22.01
C MET A 12 -3.24 -13.63 -22.27
N THR A 13 -4.12 -13.15 -23.15
CA THR A 13 -4.18 -11.72 -23.50
C THR A 13 -4.80 -10.89 -22.38
N ASP A 14 -4.53 -9.58 -22.37
CA ASP A 14 -5.17 -8.66 -21.42
C ASP A 14 -6.70 -8.68 -21.53
N GLU A 15 -7.26 -8.79 -22.74
CA GLU A 15 -8.71 -8.94 -22.96
C GLU A 15 -9.27 -10.22 -22.35
N GLU A 16 -8.56 -11.34 -22.50
CA GLU A 16 -8.97 -12.62 -21.90
C GLU A 16 -8.85 -12.58 -20.36
N ILE A 17 -7.81 -11.92 -19.82
CA ILE A 17 -7.67 -11.68 -18.38
C ILE A 17 -8.88 -10.91 -17.86
N GLU A 18 -9.23 -9.80 -18.51
CA GLU A 18 -10.34 -8.95 -18.10
C GLU A 18 -11.69 -9.66 -18.21
N ALA A 19 -11.94 -10.38 -19.31
CA ALA A 19 -13.16 -11.15 -19.50
C ALA A 19 -13.31 -12.24 -18.42
N ASN A 20 -12.23 -12.97 -18.11
CA ASN A 20 -12.22 -13.98 -17.05
C ASN A 20 -12.52 -13.35 -15.68
N ALA A 21 -11.85 -12.24 -15.34
CA ALA A 21 -12.09 -11.52 -14.08
C ALA A 21 -13.53 -10.98 -13.99
N ALA A 22 -14.06 -10.39 -15.06
CA ALA A 22 -15.43 -9.87 -15.10
C ALA A 22 -16.49 -10.97 -14.93
N SER A 23 -16.18 -12.21 -15.32
CA SER A 23 -17.06 -13.37 -15.18
C SER A 23 -16.99 -14.06 -13.81
N ASP A 24 -15.95 -13.77 -13.00
CA ASP A 24 -15.73 -14.35 -11.68
C ASP A 24 -16.35 -13.47 -10.57
N PRO A 25 -17.46 -13.89 -9.93
CA PRO A 25 -18.11 -13.10 -8.88
C PRO A 25 -17.26 -12.87 -7.63
N ASP A 26 -16.29 -13.75 -7.36
CA ASP A 26 -15.44 -13.69 -6.16
C ASP A 26 -14.16 -12.85 -6.39
N ASN A 27 -13.80 -12.59 -7.64
CA ASN A 27 -12.61 -11.81 -8.01
C ASN A 27 -12.85 -10.88 -9.22
N PRO A 28 -13.81 -9.93 -9.11
CA PRO A 28 -14.06 -8.97 -10.17
C PRO A 28 -12.88 -7.98 -10.32
N PRO A 29 -12.74 -7.34 -11.50
CA PRO A 29 -11.79 -6.25 -11.67
C PRO A 29 -12.10 -5.10 -10.70
N MET A 30 -11.05 -4.46 -10.19
CA MET A 30 -11.20 -3.29 -9.32
C MET A 30 -11.76 -2.11 -10.11
N THR A 31 -12.61 -1.31 -9.47
CA THR A 31 -12.95 0.01 -9.98
C THR A 31 -11.73 0.94 -9.92
N ASP A 32 -11.73 2.01 -10.72
CA ASP A 32 -10.67 3.03 -10.71
C ASP A 32 -10.46 3.64 -9.30
N GLU A 33 -11.54 3.83 -8.55
CA GLU A 33 -11.47 4.36 -7.19
C GLU A 33 -10.84 3.35 -6.22
N GLU A 34 -11.16 2.07 -6.33
CA GLU A 34 -10.54 1.00 -5.55
C GLU A 34 -9.05 0.88 -5.86
N LEU A 35 -8.70 0.93 -7.15
CA LEU A 35 -7.31 0.92 -7.58
C LEU A 35 -6.54 2.13 -7.03
N ALA A 36 -7.11 3.33 -7.11
CA ALA A 36 -6.51 4.54 -6.56
C ALA A 36 -6.29 4.42 -5.05
N ARG A 37 -7.27 3.92 -4.29
CA ARG A 37 -7.14 3.66 -2.85
C ARG A 37 -6.08 2.63 -2.54
N ALA A 38 -5.99 1.55 -3.32
CA ALA A 38 -4.98 0.51 -3.16
C ALA A 38 -3.56 1.04 -3.41
N VAL A 39 -3.39 1.87 -4.46
CA VAL A 39 -2.13 2.55 -4.77
C VAL A 39 -1.69 3.46 -3.63
N GLU A 40 -2.60 4.27 -3.09
CA GLU A 40 -2.31 5.15 -1.96
C GLU A 40 -1.95 4.37 -0.70
N ALA A 41 -2.70 3.32 -0.38
CA ALA A 41 -2.43 2.44 0.76
C ALA A 41 -1.05 1.77 0.64
N ARG A 42 -0.70 1.29 -0.56
CA ARG A 42 0.62 0.75 -0.88
C ARG A 42 1.71 1.81 -0.68
N ARG A 43 1.49 3.05 -1.10
CA ARG A 43 2.46 4.15 -0.89
C ARG A 43 2.75 4.38 0.59
N VAL A 44 1.72 4.43 1.45
CA VAL A 44 1.91 4.57 2.91
C VAL A 44 2.72 3.39 3.46
N ARG A 45 2.39 2.16 3.06
CA ARG A 45 3.11 0.95 3.48
C ARG A 45 4.58 0.98 3.04
N MET A 46 4.87 1.46 1.83
CA MET A 46 6.23 1.59 1.31
C MET A 46 7.07 2.59 2.11
N VAL A 47 6.50 3.73 2.52
CA VAL A 47 7.18 4.70 3.41
C VAL A 47 7.62 4.02 4.70
N ARG A 48 6.74 3.24 5.34
CA ARG A 48 7.12 2.47 6.54
C ARG A 48 8.17 1.41 6.24
N GLN A 49 8.01 0.65 5.16
CA GLN A 49 8.94 -0.43 4.83
C GLN A 49 10.36 0.09 4.57
N LYS A 50 10.51 1.29 3.98
CA LYS A 50 11.80 1.97 3.82
C LYS A 50 12.52 2.24 5.13
N THR A 51 11.81 2.37 6.25
CA THR A 51 12.44 2.55 7.57
C THR A 51 12.81 1.23 8.25
N GLY A 52 12.45 0.07 7.67
CA GLY A 52 12.66 -1.25 8.28
C GLY A 52 11.82 -1.54 9.53
N LEU A 53 10.79 -0.72 9.82
CA LEU A 53 10.01 -0.83 11.05
C LEU A 53 8.71 -1.64 10.84
N SER A 54 8.33 -2.40 11.86
CA SER A 54 6.97 -2.96 11.97
C SER A 54 5.92 -1.84 12.13
N GLN A 55 4.64 -2.11 11.86
CA GLN A 55 3.57 -1.13 12.06
C GLN A 55 3.58 -0.53 13.48
N PRO A 56 3.61 -1.32 14.58
CA PRO A 56 3.67 -0.75 15.93
C PRO A 56 4.93 0.08 16.20
N ALA A 57 6.09 -0.33 15.67
CA ALA A 57 7.34 0.41 15.85
C ALA A 57 7.32 1.75 15.09
N PHE A 58 6.84 1.74 13.84
CA PHE A 58 6.67 2.96 13.03
C PHE A 58 5.68 3.93 13.66
N SER A 59 4.54 3.40 14.11
CA SER A 59 3.50 4.16 14.83
C SER A 59 4.08 4.89 16.04
N ARG A 60 4.81 4.17 16.91
CA ARG A 60 5.47 4.75 18.07
C ARG A 60 6.53 5.78 17.69
N ARG A 61 7.42 5.42 16.76
CA ARG A 61 8.57 6.25 16.38
C ARG A 61 8.14 7.60 15.78
N TYR A 62 7.12 7.59 14.95
CA TYR A 62 6.67 8.78 14.21
C TYR A 62 5.37 9.37 14.75
N ARG A 63 4.92 8.94 15.94
CA ARG A 63 3.73 9.46 16.62
C ARG A 63 2.45 9.43 15.75
N ILE A 64 2.33 8.43 14.87
CA ILE A 64 1.11 8.17 14.08
C ILE A 64 0.32 7.08 14.82
N PRO A 65 -0.94 7.31 15.24
CA PRO A 65 -1.70 6.29 15.96
C PRO A 65 -1.80 4.98 15.17
N LEU A 66 -1.51 3.85 15.82
CA LEU A 66 -1.50 2.54 15.18
C LEU A 66 -2.82 2.20 14.46
N PRO A 67 -4.02 2.48 15.02
CA PRO A 67 -5.28 2.28 14.30
C PRO A 67 -5.37 3.11 13.02
N THR A 68 -4.89 4.34 13.04
CA THR A 68 -4.85 5.23 11.88
C THR A 68 -3.91 4.68 10.80
N LEU A 69 -2.69 4.29 11.17
CA LEU A 69 -1.74 3.68 10.25
C LEU A 69 -2.31 2.41 9.60
N ARG A 70 -2.99 1.56 10.38
CA ARG A 70 -3.65 0.34 9.86
C ARG A 70 -4.74 0.67 8.85
N HIS A 71 -5.56 1.68 9.12
CA HIS A 71 -6.58 2.11 8.16
C HIS A 71 -5.98 2.63 6.86
N TRP A 72 -4.87 3.38 6.94
CA TRP A 72 -4.16 3.87 5.77
C TRP A 72 -3.53 2.75 4.95
N GLU A 73 -2.76 1.85 5.59
CA GLU A 73 -2.11 0.73 4.89
C GLU A 73 -3.10 -0.31 4.34
N ALA A 74 -4.33 -0.35 4.86
CA ALA A 74 -5.41 -1.20 4.36
C ALA A 74 -6.34 -0.50 3.34
N GLY A 75 -6.10 0.78 3.01
CA GLY A 75 -6.95 1.54 2.08
C GLY A 75 -8.35 1.86 2.60
N ARG A 76 -8.63 1.62 3.89
CA ARG A 76 -9.93 1.94 4.52
C ARG A 76 -10.13 3.43 4.73
N ARG A 77 -9.03 4.19 4.86
CA ARG A 77 -9.02 5.66 4.93
C ARG A 77 -7.80 6.19 4.21
N LYS A 78 -7.92 7.40 3.67
CA LYS A 78 -6.81 8.14 3.06
C LYS A 78 -6.15 9.06 4.10
N PRO A 79 -4.81 9.24 4.09
CA PRO A 79 -4.17 10.31 4.84
C PRO A 79 -4.62 11.69 4.33
N ASP A 80 -4.85 12.64 5.23
CA ASP A 80 -5.11 14.03 4.83
C ASP A 80 -3.84 14.70 4.28
N ARG A 81 -3.96 15.97 3.84
CA ARG A 81 -2.84 16.71 3.24
C ARG A 81 -1.65 16.85 4.18
N ALA A 82 -1.90 17.11 5.47
CA ALA A 82 -0.83 17.27 6.46
C ALA A 82 -0.13 15.93 6.74
N SER A 83 -0.89 14.84 6.84
CA SER A 83 -0.36 13.48 7.00
C SER A 83 0.47 13.06 5.81
N TRP A 84 0.06 13.40 4.58
CA TRP A 84 0.87 13.16 3.38
C TRP A 84 2.19 13.95 3.39
N ALA A 85 2.14 15.23 3.73
CA ALA A 85 3.35 16.03 3.86
C ALA A 85 4.29 15.43 4.91
N TYR A 86 3.76 14.98 6.05
CA TYR A 86 4.55 14.35 7.10
C TYR A 86 5.16 13.01 6.67
N LEU A 87 4.37 12.14 6.02
CA LEU A 87 4.88 10.88 5.46
C LEU A 87 5.99 11.12 4.43
N HIS A 88 5.86 12.17 3.61
CA HIS A 88 6.89 12.55 2.65
C HIS A 88 8.20 12.98 3.34
N VAL A 89 8.10 13.77 4.42
CA VAL A 89 9.28 14.15 5.22
C VAL A 89 9.92 12.94 5.89
N ILE A 90 9.12 12.02 6.45
CA ILE A 90 9.63 10.75 7.00
C ILE A 90 10.35 9.93 5.94
N GLU A 91 9.79 9.84 4.73
CA GLU A 91 10.39 9.10 3.62
C GLU A 91 11.75 9.67 3.21
N ALA A 92 11.87 11.01 3.15
CA ALA A 92 13.08 11.69 2.75
C ALA A 92 14.18 11.67 3.81
N MET A 93 13.83 11.77 5.10
CA MET A 93 14.80 11.94 6.19
C MET A 93 14.37 11.22 7.49
N PRO A 94 14.19 9.89 7.46
CA PRO A 94 13.59 9.14 8.57
C PRO A 94 14.37 9.27 9.88
N ALA A 95 15.71 9.24 9.80
CA ALA A 95 16.57 9.36 10.98
C ALA A 95 16.52 10.76 11.61
N ALA A 96 16.41 11.82 10.81
CA ALA A 96 16.32 13.18 11.30
C ALA A 96 14.97 13.43 12.01
N VAL A 97 13.87 12.99 11.39
CA VAL A 97 12.53 13.09 12.00
C VAL A 97 12.50 12.30 13.32
N ALA A 98 13.00 11.06 13.32
CA ALA A 98 13.11 10.26 14.54
C ALA A 98 13.87 11.00 15.65
N LYS A 99 15.03 11.57 15.33
CA LYS A 99 15.84 12.33 16.30
C LYS A 99 15.10 13.53 16.88
N VAL A 100 14.31 14.26 16.06
CA VAL A 100 13.50 15.39 16.53
C VAL A 100 12.35 14.94 17.43
N LEU A 101 11.82 13.73 17.24
CA LEU A 101 10.70 13.21 18.04
C LEU A 101 11.14 12.44 19.29
N ASP A 102 12.42 12.11 19.42
CA ASP A 102 12.99 11.47 20.61
C ASP A 102 13.39 12.49 21.70
N SER A 103 13.28 13.80 21.43
CA SER A 103 13.41 14.89 22.43
C SER A 103 12.12 15.13 23.20
#